data_AF-A0A953ZEC2-F1
#
_entry.id   AF-A0A953ZEC2-F1
#
_cell.length_a   1.000
_cell.length_b   1.000
_cell.length_c   1.000
_cell.angle_alpha   90.00
_cell.angle_beta   90.00
_cell.angle_gamma   90.00
#
_symmetry.space_group_name_H-M   'P 1'
#
loop_
_entity.id
_entity.type
_entity.pdbx_description
1 polymer ?
#
loop_
_entity_poly.entity_id
_entity_poly.type
_entity_poly.pdbx_seq_one_letter_code
_entity_poly.pdbx_strand_id
1 'polypeptide(L)'
;LFLTFTGEEKGLLGSSWYVRNPLIAHEKVYAMINIDMIGRIDNHKLTMDGTSCSKVLDRVCKEVAPLFPELEIGFSDKPPMPASDHWPFFSKAGIPVFFPFGGMNRLMHTAEDDAETINYEDMLPTIKMLYEIGWR
;
A
#
# COMPACT_ATOMS: atom_id res chain seq x y z
N LEU A 1 9.48 -2.14 10.97
CA LEU A 1 9.13 -0.82 11.56
C LEU A 1 7.70 -0.54 11.16
N PHE A 2 6.82 -0.17 12.10
CA PHE A 2 5.46 0.28 11.80
C PHE A 2 5.39 1.79 12.03
N LEU A 3 4.73 2.49 11.12
CA LEU A 3 4.59 3.95 11.14
C LEU A 3 3.13 4.32 10.90
N THR A 4 2.66 5.35 11.57
CA THR A 4 1.36 5.99 11.34
C THR A 4 1.62 7.47 11.07
N PHE A 5 1.25 7.96 9.89
CA PHE A 5 1.57 9.31 9.48
C PHE A 5 0.45 10.30 9.83
N THR A 6 0.86 11.54 10.08
CA THR A 6 -0.06 12.68 10.24
C THR A 6 -0.06 13.54 8.99
N GLY A 7 -1.18 14.17 8.66
CA GLY A 7 -1.27 15.13 7.56
C GLY A 7 -1.05 14.53 6.17
N GLU A 8 -1.42 13.27 5.95
CA GLU A 8 -1.50 12.62 4.64
C GLU A 8 -2.41 13.45 3.72
N GLU A 9 -3.66 13.67 4.14
CA GLU A 9 -4.68 14.48 3.44
C GLU A 9 -4.36 15.98 3.33
N LYS A 10 -3.24 16.41 3.92
CA LYS A 10 -2.70 17.78 3.79
C LYS A 10 -1.49 17.85 2.87
N GLY A 11 -1.27 16.80 2.07
CA GLY A 11 -0.16 16.70 1.13
C GLY A 11 1.03 15.94 1.70
N LEU A 12 0.78 14.78 2.32
CA LEU A 12 1.80 13.82 2.76
C LEU A 12 2.81 14.42 3.74
N LEU A 13 2.37 15.32 4.63
CA LEU A 13 3.26 16.12 5.48
C LEU A 13 4.09 15.24 6.41
N GLY A 14 3.47 14.24 7.04
CA GLY A 14 4.11 13.33 7.99
C GLY A 14 5.13 12.41 7.32
N SER A 15 4.74 11.69 6.26
CA SER A 15 5.67 10.81 5.52
C SER A 15 6.80 11.59 4.86
N SER A 16 6.51 12.77 4.29
CA SER A 16 7.55 13.65 3.75
C SER A 16 8.53 14.14 4.82
N TRP A 17 8.05 14.44 6.02
CA TRP A 17 8.93 14.81 7.14
C TRP A 17 9.79 13.63 7.58
N TYR A 18 9.20 12.43 7.71
CA TYR A 18 9.92 11.21 8.08
C TYR A 18 11.02 10.89 7.08
N VAL A 19 10.74 10.97 5.78
CA VAL A 19 11.74 10.72 4.74
C VAL A 19 12.91 11.72 4.81
N ARG A 20 12.69 12.96 5.26
CA ARG A 20 13.77 13.92 5.50
C ARG A 20 14.51 13.71 6.82
N ASN A 21 13.87 13.04 7.80
CA ASN A 21 14.38 12.86 9.16
C ASN A 21 14.20 11.40 9.60
N PRO A 22 14.82 10.43 8.91
CA PRO A 22 14.47 9.03 9.12
C PRO A 22 15.08 8.48 10.42
N LEU A 23 14.32 7.66 11.13
CA LEU A 23 14.83 6.89 12.28
C LEU A 23 15.81 5.79 11.84
N ILE A 24 15.57 5.22 10.65
CA ILE A 24 16.41 4.20 10.02
C ILE A 24 16.96 4.79 8.74
N ALA A 25 18.29 4.85 8.60
CA ALA A 25 18.95 5.32 7.38
C ALA A 25 18.37 4.62 6.14
N HIS A 26 18.08 5.38 5.08
CA HIS A 26 17.32 4.90 3.91
C HIS A 26 17.96 3.67 3.25
N GLU A 27 19.28 3.59 3.27
CA GLU A 27 20.07 2.49 2.68
C GLU A 27 19.86 1.16 3.43
N LYS A 28 19.30 1.22 4.65
CA LYS A 28 18.93 0.05 5.45
C LYS A 28 17.46 -0.34 5.30
N VAL A 29 16.68 0.43 4.55
CA VAL A 29 15.26 0.16 4.30
C VAL A 29 15.12 -0.57 2.96
N TYR A 30 14.72 -1.84 3.03
CA TYR A 30 14.57 -2.67 1.83
C TYR A 30 13.32 -2.35 1.02
N ALA A 31 12.22 -2.04 1.70
CA ALA A 31 10.95 -1.68 1.09
C ALA A 31 10.08 -0.90 2.08
N MET A 32 9.11 -0.16 1.55
CA MET A 32 8.00 0.43 2.29
C MET A 32 6.69 -0.15 1.75
N ILE A 33 5.88 -0.73 2.65
CA ILE A 33 4.55 -1.24 2.36
C ILE A 33 3.54 -0.19 2.85
N ASN A 34 2.79 0.40 1.93
CA ASN A 34 1.75 1.36 2.26
C ASN A 34 0.42 0.64 2.45
N ILE A 35 -0.26 0.90 3.57
CA ILE A 35 -1.54 0.27 3.89
C ILE A 35 -2.56 1.40 4.01
N ASP A 36 -3.24 1.66 2.90
CA ASP A 36 -4.22 2.74 2.80
C ASP A 36 -5.45 2.21 2.04
N MET A 37 -6.63 2.44 2.61
CA MET A 37 -7.91 1.96 2.08
C MET A 37 -8.03 0.45 1.76
N ILE A 38 -7.55 -0.44 2.64
CA ILE A 38 -7.66 -1.90 2.44
C ILE A 38 -9.03 -2.50 2.82
N GLY A 39 -9.94 -1.69 3.37
CA GLY A 39 -11.21 -2.14 3.93
C GLY A 39 -12.40 -2.06 2.97
N ARG A 40 -12.25 -1.44 1.81
CA ARG A 40 -13.32 -1.32 0.80
C ARG A 40 -12.75 -1.64 -0.57
N ILE A 41 -12.73 -2.93 -0.86
CA ILE A 41 -12.25 -3.49 -2.11
C ILE A 41 -13.49 -3.78 -2.96
N ASP A 42 -13.57 -3.15 -4.13
CA ASP A 42 -14.72 -3.32 -5.01
C ASP A 42 -14.58 -4.59 -5.86
N ASN A 43 -15.59 -5.45 -5.82
CA ASN A 43 -15.67 -6.68 -6.61
C ASN A 43 -14.46 -7.61 -6.42
N HIS A 44 -13.89 -7.68 -5.22
CA HIS A 44 -12.69 -8.46 -4.89
C HIS A 44 -11.43 -8.01 -5.65
N LYS A 45 -11.43 -6.85 -6.32
CA LYS A 45 -10.32 -6.40 -7.18
C LYS A 45 -9.31 -5.58 -6.42
N LEU A 46 -8.08 -6.06 -6.37
CA LEU A 46 -6.97 -5.36 -5.74
C LEU A 46 -5.90 -5.05 -6.78
N THR A 47 -5.55 -3.78 -6.92
CA THR A 47 -4.43 -3.37 -7.79
C THR A 47 -3.18 -3.18 -6.96
N MET A 48 -2.12 -3.89 -7.32
CA MET A 48 -0.79 -3.72 -6.75
C MET A 48 -0.08 -2.58 -7.47
N ASP A 49 0.03 -1.43 -6.82
CA ASP A 49 0.87 -0.33 -7.30
C ASP A 49 2.29 -0.41 -6.72
N GLY A 50 3.24 0.12 -7.50
CA GLY A 50 4.64 0.22 -7.14
C GLY A 50 5.50 -1.03 -7.30
N THR A 51 4.93 -2.21 -7.58
CA THR A 51 5.74 -3.42 -7.83
C THR A 51 6.74 -3.25 -8.99
N SER A 52 6.42 -2.40 -9.96
CA SER A 52 7.28 -2.01 -11.07
C SER A 52 8.64 -1.40 -10.66
N CYS A 53 8.76 -0.87 -9.44
CA CYS A 53 9.99 -0.25 -8.96
C CYS A 53 11.06 -1.25 -8.47
N SER A 54 10.71 -2.54 -8.28
CA SER A 54 11.64 -3.56 -7.80
C SER A 54 11.30 -4.95 -8.31
N LYS A 55 12.24 -5.59 -9.02
CA LYS A 55 12.09 -6.98 -9.50
C LYS A 55 11.89 -7.98 -8.36
N VAL A 56 12.45 -7.70 -7.18
CA VAL A 56 12.28 -8.56 -6.01
C VAL A 56 10.86 -8.42 -5.47
N LEU A 57 10.35 -7.20 -5.31
CA LEU A 57 8.98 -6.98 -4.85
C LEU A 57 7.97 -7.52 -5.86
N ASP A 58 8.16 -7.28 -7.16
CA ASP A 58 7.31 -7.83 -8.22
C ASP A 58 7.23 -9.36 -8.15
N ARG A 59 8.39 -10.03 -8.02
CA ARG A 59 8.44 -11.49 -7.87
C ARG A 59 7.72 -11.95 -6.60
N VAL A 60 8.02 -11.35 -5.44
CA VAL A 60 7.41 -11.75 -4.16
C VAL A 60 5.90 -11.59 -4.22
N CYS A 61 5.39 -10.45 -4.71
CA CYS A 61 3.95 -10.22 -4.79
C CYS A 61 3.28 -11.21 -5.76
N LYS A 62 3.92 -11.56 -6.89
CA LYS A 62 3.41 -12.55 -7.86
C LYS A 62 3.47 -14.00 -7.35
N GLU A 63 4.41 -14.32 -6.46
CA GLU A 63 4.47 -15.62 -5.79
C GLU A 63 3.40 -15.74 -4.70
N VAL A 64 3.09 -14.63 -4.00
CA VAL A 64 2.11 -14.61 -2.91
C VAL A 64 0.67 -14.52 -3.42
N ALA A 65 0.40 -13.74 -4.48
CA ALA A 65 -0.96 -13.51 -4.98
C ALA A 65 -1.78 -14.79 -5.24
N PRO A 66 -1.23 -15.87 -5.85
CA PRO A 66 -1.98 -17.12 -6.06
C PRO A 66 -2.43 -17.84 -4.79
N LEU A 67 -1.87 -17.49 -3.63
CA LEU A 67 -2.28 -18.04 -2.34
C LEU A 67 -3.62 -17.47 -1.83
N PHE A 68 -4.14 -16.42 -2.48
CA PHE A 68 -5.37 -15.71 -2.12
C PHE A 68 -6.34 -15.68 -3.31
N PRO A 69 -6.85 -16.85 -3.76
CA PRO A 69 -7.72 -16.96 -4.93
C PRO A 69 -9.07 -16.23 -4.78
N GLU A 70 -9.44 -15.83 -3.57
CA GLU A 70 -10.62 -14.99 -3.29
C GLU A 70 -10.47 -13.55 -3.76
N LEU A 71 -9.25 -13.09 -4.06
CA LEU A 71 -8.97 -11.75 -4.57
C LEU A 71 -8.59 -11.79 -6.06
N GLU A 72 -9.16 -10.88 -6.86
CA GLU A 72 -8.70 -10.59 -8.22
C GLU A 72 -7.53 -9.59 -8.14
N ILE A 73 -6.31 -10.11 -8.10
CA ILE A 73 -5.10 -9.30 -7.93
C ILE A 73 -4.50 -8.91 -9.28
N GLY A 74 -4.49 -7.61 -9.57
CA GLY A 74 -3.81 -7.00 -10.72
C GLY A 74 -2.47 -6.37 -10.34
N PHE A 75 -1.56 -6.23 -11.31
CA PHE A 75 -0.25 -5.60 -11.10
C PHE A 75 -0.06 -4.43 -12.07
N SER A 76 0.24 -3.25 -11.53
CA SER A 76 0.58 -2.07 -12.34
C SER A 76 1.99 -2.21 -12.90
N ASP A 77 2.13 -2.07 -14.22
CA ASP A 77 3.42 -1.97 -14.91
C ASP A 77 3.96 -0.53 -14.94
N LYS A 78 3.15 0.44 -14.49
CA LYS A 78 3.49 1.85 -14.46
C LYS A 78 4.30 2.20 -13.21
N PRO A 79 5.07 3.32 -13.24
CA PRO A 79 5.68 3.85 -12.03
C PRO A 79 4.62 4.12 -10.93
N PRO A 80 4.98 3.99 -9.64
CA PRO A 80 4.06 4.26 -8.54
C PRO A 80 3.40 5.63 -8.68
N MET A 81 2.10 5.71 -8.42
CA MET A 81 1.38 6.98 -8.46
C MET A 81 1.60 7.79 -7.17
N PRO A 82 1.57 9.13 -7.22
CA PRO A 82 1.67 9.99 -6.04
C PRO A 82 0.36 10.03 -5.23
N ALA A 83 -0.12 8.87 -4.79
CA ALA A 83 -1.48 8.69 -4.28
C ALA A 83 -1.60 8.63 -2.75
N SER A 84 -0.52 8.30 -2.02
CA SER A 84 -0.54 8.13 -0.56
C SER A 84 0.91 8.21 -0.01
N ASP A 85 1.11 7.85 1.25
CA ASP A 85 2.36 8.01 1.99
C ASP A 85 3.55 7.20 1.45
N HIS A 86 3.37 6.26 0.53
CA HIS A 86 4.49 5.64 -0.20
C HIS A 86 5.25 6.64 -1.07
N TRP A 87 4.60 7.69 -1.56
CA TRP A 87 5.17 8.54 -2.59
C TRP A 87 6.48 9.23 -2.21
N PRO A 88 6.66 9.81 -0.99
CA PRO A 88 7.94 10.38 -0.59
C PRO A 88 9.05 9.33 -0.46
N PHE A 89 8.73 8.10 -0.04
CA PHE A 89 9.71 7.01 0.06
C PHE A 89 10.28 6.67 -1.32
N PHE A 90 9.39 6.54 -2.31
CA PHE A 90 9.81 6.29 -3.69
C PHE A 90 10.51 7.51 -4.31
N SER A 91 9.82 8.66 -4.37
CA SER A 91 10.24 9.80 -5.18
C SER A 91 11.39 10.63 -4.59
N LYS A 92 11.64 10.54 -3.28
CA LYS A 92 12.69 11.31 -2.59
C LYS A 92 13.79 10.46 -1.98
N ALA A 93 13.47 9.26 -1.49
CA ALA A 93 14.46 8.36 -0.90
C ALA A 93 14.91 7.22 -1.83
N GLY A 94 14.23 6.99 -2.96
CA GLY A 94 14.54 5.88 -3.86
C GLY A 94 14.27 4.51 -3.23
N ILE A 95 13.47 4.45 -2.16
CA ILE A 95 13.10 3.22 -1.48
C ILE A 95 12.04 2.50 -2.32
N PRO A 96 12.19 1.19 -2.58
CA PRO A 96 11.14 0.41 -3.22
C PRO A 96 9.84 0.46 -2.43
N VAL A 97 8.72 0.65 -3.12
CA VAL A 97 7.40 0.77 -2.50
C VAL A 97 6.44 -0.26 -3.05
N PHE A 98 5.48 -0.62 -2.21
CA PHE A 98 4.35 -1.45 -2.58
C PHE A 98 3.08 -0.91 -1.94
N PHE A 99 2.03 -0.75 -2.75
CA PHE A 99 0.76 -0.15 -2.33
C PHE A 99 -0.41 -0.94 -2.94
N PRO A 100 -1.06 -1.86 -2.20
CA PRO A 100 -2.32 -2.46 -2.62
C PRO A 100 -3.45 -1.43 -2.54
N PHE A 101 -4.19 -1.29 -3.63
CA PHE A 101 -5.29 -0.33 -3.73
C PHE A 101 -6.56 -1.01 -4.24
N GLY A 102 -7.64 -0.93 -3.46
CA GLY A 102 -8.96 -1.52 -3.76
C GLY A 102 -9.86 -0.66 -4.66
N GLY A 103 -9.39 0.53 -5.05
CA GLY A 103 -10.15 1.49 -5.84
C GLY A 103 -10.69 2.66 -5.03
N MET A 104 -11.12 3.69 -5.76
CA MET A 104 -11.84 4.82 -5.18
C MET A 104 -13.30 4.44 -4.95
N ASN A 105 -13.86 4.82 -3.82
CA ASN A 105 -15.28 4.63 -3.53
C ASN A 105 -15.98 5.95 -3.20
N ARG A 106 -17.31 5.97 -3.28
CA ARG A 106 -18.13 7.18 -3.05
C ARG A 106 -18.20 7.68 -1.61
N LEU A 107 -17.76 6.87 -0.65
CA LEU A 107 -17.83 7.18 0.79
C LEU A 107 -16.53 7.81 1.29
N MET A 108 -15.43 7.70 0.53
CA MET A 108 -14.16 8.36 0.87
C MET A 108 -14.37 9.85 1.13
N HIS A 109 -13.74 10.35 2.20
CA HIS A 109 -13.80 11.76 2.60
C HIS A 109 -15.22 12.27 2.92
N THR A 110 -16.15 11.38 3.20
CA THR A 110 -17.50 11.73 3.66
C THR A 110 -17.73 11.29 5.10
N ALA A 111 -18.83 11.77 5.71
CA ALA A 111 -19.20 11.39 7.07
C ALA A 111 -19.64 9.91 7.17
N GLU A 112 -19.91 9.27 6.03
CA GLU A 112 -20.33 7.88 5.91
C GLU A 112 -19.15 6.91 5.74
N ASP A 113 -17.90 7.41 5.76
CA ASP A 113 -16.69 6.59 5.87
C ASP A 113 -16.57 5.99 7.28
N ASP A 114 -17.40 4.99 7.57
CA ASP A 114 -17.52 4.36 8.89
C ASP A 114 -17.25 2.85 8.86
N ALA A 115 -16.96 2.27 10.02
CA ALA A 115 -16.60 0.87 10.20
C ALA A 115 -17.67 -0.10 9.68
N GLU A 116 -18.95 0.26 9.81
CA GLU A 116 -20.09 -0.54 9.33
C GLU A 116 -20.13 -0.68 7.81
N THR A 117 -19.42 0.18 7.09
CA THR A 117 -19.36 0.17 5.61
C THR A 117 -18.12 -0.55 5.07
N ILE A 118 -17.31 -1.15 5.95
CA ILE A 118 -16.12 -1.93 5.59
C ILE A 118 -16.53 -3.31 5.07
N ASN A 119 -15.91 -3.73 3.96
CA ASN A 119 -15.95 -5.09 3.45
C ASN A 119 -14.89 -5.94 4.19
N TYR A 120 -15.27 -6.46 5.36
CA TYR A 120 -14.37 -7.29 6.16
C TYR A 120 -14.02 -8.63 5.51
N GLU A 121 -14.86 -9.13 4.60
CA GLU A 121 -14.63 -10.38 3.86
C GLU A 121 -13.40 -10.27 2.96
N ASP A 122 -13.22 -9.13 2.27
CA ASP A 122 -12.04 -8.88 1.43
C ASP A 122 -10.86 -8.25 2.19
N MET A 123 -11.13 -7.53 3.29
CA MET A 123 -10.09 -6.94 4.12
C MET A 123 -9.20 -8.01 4.77
N LEU A 124 -9.79 -9.09 5.28
CA LEU A 124 -9.04 -10.16 5.95
C LEU A 124 -8.00 -10.85 5.04
N PRO A 125 -8.35 -11.36 3.84
CA PRO A 125 -7.37 -11.93 2.92
C PRO A 125 -6.34 -10.90 2.47
N THR A 126 -6.72 -9.63 2.31
CA THR A 126 -5.77 -8.55 1.99
C THR A 126 -4.72 -8.37 3.09
N ILE A 127 -5.11 -8.37 4.36
CA ILE A 127 -4.18 -8.30 5.50
C ILE A 127 -3.26 -9.52 5.54
N LYS A 128 -3.81 -10.73 5.33
CA LYS A 128 -3.01 -11.96 5.30
C LYS A 128 -1.99 -11.94 4.16
N MET A 129 -2.38 -11.43 3.00
CA MET A 129 -1.49 -11.27 1.86
C MET A 129 -0.37 -10.26 2.15
N LEU A 130 -0.69 -9.12 2.77
CA LEU A 130 0.30 -8.14 3.21
C LEU A 130 1.30 -8.74 4.21
N TYR A 131 0.82 -9.58 5.12
CA TYR A 131 1.66 -10.32 6.05
C TYR A 131 2.62 -11.29 5.32
N GLU A 132 2.10 -12.10 4.38
CA GLU A 132 2.91 -13.03 3.59
C GLU A 132 3.98 -12.31 2.74
N ILE A 133 3.64 -11.15 2.17
CA ILE A 133 4.60 -10.30 1.44
C ILE A 133 5.67 -9.77 2.40
N GLY A 134 5.29 -9.24 3.56
CA GLY A 134 6.23 -8.67 4.53
C GLY A 134 7.13 -9.70 5.24
N TRP A 135 6.73 -10.97 5.27
CA TRP A 135 7.49 -12.07 5.87
C TRP A 135 8.60 -12.61 4.95
N ARG A 136 8.47 -12.43 3.63
CA ARG A 136 9.38 -12.94 2.60
C ARG A 136 10.45 -11.92 2.20
#